data_AF-A0A0F8ZZ22-F1
#
_entry.id   AF-A0A0F8ZZ22-F1
#
_cell.length_a   1.000
_cell.length_b   1.000
_cell.length_c   1.000
_cell.angle_alpha   90.00
_cell.angle_beta   90.00
_cell.angle_gamma   90.00
#
_symmetry.space_group_name_H-M   'P 1'
#
loop_
_entity.id
_entity.type
_entity.pdbx_description
1 polymer ?
#
loop_
_entity_poly.entity_id
_entity_poly.type
_entity_poly.pdbx_seq_one_letter_code
_entity_poly.pdbx_strand_id
1 'polypeptide(L)'
;VDNSVTNPGGDNGGETVSCATYTLDGATFKGEAEGVNCIYSQAFASNAKEITSSFVIPALDNDGVHVFEGALFIGDDVDTSTGAVIDSDGPTLSIEAGATIAFTKPESFIRVARGANIEAIGEVDKPIVFTSIKEVDGDDSTTAQIGDWGGVQVNGRGHSIRCTAAAAAQDMCNHAAEGIVSYYGGNDPQDSSGILKHIVIKYAGFGVEGDELNGLTLNAVGSGTTIDYVHVHNGFDDGIELFGGSVNLKHIVITDTGDDGIDWDEGWKGYGQFILVRSNEYGNHGFETDGAKVDPLSADAQDLVTTVSNPTIANATVVTTGDQGAEGRRTGAGMEMKEWGKAQLANMLFVNSSSVDGAGCFDLYNEKDQSGDAGVHANANNGDIAFMSSIFACGKNFEDVNTPLTDSLANFDITSWFTGGENNQLIGFADFANVLAADGVSTAATITDSQGTA
;
A
#
# COMPACT_ATOMS: atom_id res chain seq x y z
N VAL A 1 -55.42 -5.35 50.33
CA VAL A 1 -55.01 -4.40 49.27
C VAL A 1 -53.84 -5.07 48.58
N ASP A 2 -54.04 -5.45 47.32
CA ASP A 2 -53.04 -6.12 46.48
C ASP A 2 -51.81 -5.20 46.34
N ASN A 3 -50.62 -5.75 46.54
CA ASN A 3 -49.34 -5.04 46.52
C ASN A 3 -48.46 -5.55 45.37
N SER A 4 -49.08 -5.96 44.26
CA SER A 4 -48.37 -6.24 43.01
C SER A 4 -48.07 -4.93 42.28
N VAL A 5 -46.79 -4.54 42.29
CA VAL A 5 -46.26 -3.58 41.34
C VAL A 5 -45.91 -4.38 40.08
N THR A 6 -46.75 -4.27 39.05
CA THR A 6 -46.37 -4.70 37.71
C THR A 6 -45.30 -3.73 37.21
N ASN A 7 -44.03 -4.12 37.25
CA ASN A 7 -43.03 -3.49 36.40
C ASN A 7 -43.42 -3.80 34.95
N PRO A 8 -43.77 -2.81 34.11
CA PRO A 8 -43.80 -3.08 32.68
C PRO A 8 -42.36 -3.41 32.31
N GLY A 9 -42.12 -4.67 31.95
CA GLY A 9 -40.89 -5.05 31.30
C GLY A 9 -40.73 -4.13 30.10
N GLY A 10 -39.74 -3.24 30.19
CA GLY A 10 -39.20 -2.59 29.01
C GLY A 10 -38.64 -3.72 28.17
N ASP A 11 -39.44 -4.16 27.21
CA ASP A 11 -38.98 -4.86 26.04
C ASP A 11 -38.10 -3.85 25.30
N ASN A 12 -36.83 -3.76 25.72
CA ASN A 12 -35.79 -3.28 24.84
C ASN A 12 -35.73 -4.36 23.78
N GLY A 13 -36.48 -4.17 22.69
CA GLY A 13 -36.27 -4.88 21.44
C GLY A 13 -34.84 -4.59 21.00
N GLY A 14 -33.89 -5.31 21.60
CA GLY A 14 -32.49 -5.25 21.26
C GLY A 14 -32.40 -5.84 19.87
N GLU A 15 -32.07 -5.00 18.90
CA GLU A 15 -31.70 -5.46 17.58
C GLU A 15 -30.59 -6.50 17.77
N THR A 16 -30.91 -7.75 17.46
CA THR A 16 -29.93 -8.84 17.52
C THR A 16 -28.87 -8.55 16.47
N VAL A 17 -27.66 -8.22 16.93
CA VAL A 17 -26.47 -8.07 16.08
C VAL A 17 -26.31 -9.33 15.23
N SER A 18 -26.28 -9.16 13.91
CA SER A 18 -26.13 -10.26 12.95
C SER A 18 -24.69 -10.34 12.49
N CYS A 19 -23.90 -11.22 13.10
CA CYS A 19 -22.51 -11.44 12.70
C CYS A 19 -22.39 -12.25 11.40
N ALA A 20 -21.26 -12.09 10.72
CA ALA A 20 -20.93 -12.81 9.50
C ALA A 20 -20.96 -14.33 9.73
N THR A 21 -21.32 -15.05 8.67
CA THR A 21 -21.34 -16.51 8.67
C THR A 21 -21.01 -17.05 7.29
N TYR A 22 -20.37 -18.21 7.25
CA TYR A 22 -20.15 -18.98 6.02
C TYR A 22 -20.22 -20.47 6.32
N THR A 23 -20.38 -21.27 5.27
CA THR A 23 -20.36 -22.74 5.37
C THR A 23 -19.21 -23.26 4.55
N LEU A 24 -18.34 -24.06 5.17
CA LEU A 24 -17.19 -24.69 4.54
C LEU A 24 -17.25 -26.19 4.88
N ASP A 25 -17.18 -27.05 3.87
CA ASP A 25 -17.24 -28.51 4.01
C ASP A 25 -18.44 -29.02 4.84
N GLY A 26 -19.58 -28.33 4.73
CA GLY A 26 -20.81 -28.67 5.46
C GLY A 26 -20.84 -28.24 6.93
N ALA A 27 -19.79 -27.59 7.43
CA ALA A 27 -19.76 -26.95 8.74
C ALA A 27 -20.05 -25.45 8.62
N THR A 28 -20.95 -24.93 9.45
CA THR A 28 -21.24 -23.49 9.51
C THR A 28 -20.35 -22.83 10.55
N PHE A 29 -19.66 -21.78 10.13
CA PHE A 29 -18.87 -20.90 10.99
C PHE A 29 -19.61 -19.57 11.11
N LYS A 30 -19.75 -19.06 12.33
CA LYS A 30 -20.50 -17.83 12.62
C LYS A 30 -19.79 -17.03 13.69
N GLY A 31 -19.77 -15.71 13.55
CA GLY A 31 -19.33 -14.80 14.62
C GLY A 31 -20.31 -14.77 15.80
N GLU A 32 -19.80 -14.55 17.00
CA GLU A 32 -20.58 -14.44 18.22
C GLU A 32 -20.87 -12.96 18.52
N ALA A 33 -22.13 -12.63 18.78
CA ALA A 33 -22.50 -11.27 19.16
C ALA A 33 -22.13 -11.02 20.61
N GLU A 34 -21.38 -9.94 20.87
CA GLU A 34 -21.04 -9.46 22.20
C GLU A 34 -21.37 -7.97 22.31
N GLY A 35 -22.50 -7.65 22.96
CA GLY A 35 -23.01 -6.28 22.96
C GLY A 35 -23.40 -5.83 21.55
N VAL A 36 -22.75 -4.77 21.06
CA VAL A 36 -22.89 -4.26 19.68
C VAL A 36 -21.86 -4.86 18.71
N ASN A 37 -20.91 -5.64 19.23
CA ASN A 37 -19.79 -6.19 18.48
C ASN A 37 -20.05 -7.61 17.99
N CYS A 38 -19.24 -8.04 17.03
CA CYS A 38 -19.15 -9.41 16.56
C CYS A 38 -17.74 -9.93 16.76
N ILE A 39 -17.60 -11.02 17.52
CA ILE A 39 -16.32 -11.66 17.82
C ILE A 39 -16.17 -12.92 16.96
N TYR A 40 -15.02 -13.04 16.30
CA TYR A 40 -14.67 -14.15 15.42
C TYR A 40 -13.46 -14.88 15.97
N SER A 41 -13.70 -16.06 16.54
CA SER A 41 -12.63 -16.91 17.08
C SER A 41 -11.74 -17.49 15.98
N GLN A 42 -10.61 -18.08 16.37
CA GLN A 42 -9.73 -18.79 15.42
C GLN A 42 -10.41 -19.97 14.69
N ALA A 43 -11.52 -20.49 15.22
CA ALA A 43 -12.33 -21.48 14.51
C ALA A 43 -13.06 -20.87 13.29
N PHE A 44 -13.45 -19.60 13.38
CA PHE A 44 -14.03 -18.84 12.28
C PHE A 44 -12.96 -18.46 11.24
N ALA A 45 -11.83 -17.90 11.66
CA ALA A 45 -10.75 -17.50 10.75
C ALA A 45 -9.38 -17.61 11.44
N SER A 46 -8.40 -18.20 10.75
CA SER A 46 -7.01 -18.28 11.21
C SER A 46 -6.07 -18.45 10.04
N ASN A 47 -4.77 -18.26 10.28
CA ASN A 47 -3.72 -18.50 9.27
C ASN A 47 -3.55 -19.99 8.87
N ALA A 48 -4.24 -20.91 9.54
CA ALA A 48 -4.28 -22.33 9.20
C ALA A 48 -5.53 -22.71 8.40
N LYS A 49 -6.35 -21.74 7.99
CA LYS A 49 -7.67 -21.98 7.40
C LYS A 49 -7.92 -21.14 6.16
N GLU A 50 -8.05 -21.83 5.04
CA GLU A 50 -8.45 -21.24 3.76
C GLU A 50 -9.98 -21.21 3.66
N ILE A 51 -10.54 -20.02 3.49
CA ILE A 51 -11.98 -19.79 3.38
C ILE A 51 -12.36 -19.82 1.90
N THR A 52 -12.78 -20.99 1.41
CA THR A 52 -13.17 -21.23 0.01
C THR A 52 -14.66 -20.97 -0.27
N SER A 53 -15.33 -20.22 0.60
CA SER A 53 -16.75 -19.90 0.46
C SER A 53 -16.99 -18.42 0.64
N SER A 54 -17.73 -17.82 -0.29
CA SER A 54 -18.06 -16.39 -0.23
C SER A 54 -18.92 -16.06 0.99
N PHE A 55 -18.67 -14.90 1.60
CA PHE A 55 -19.46 -14.41 2.71
C PHE A 55 -19.42 -12.89 2.80
N VAL A 56 -20.35 -12.35 3.59
CA VAL A 56 -20.52 -10.92 3.81
C VAL A 56 -20.20 -10.59 5.26
N ILE A 57 -19.36 -9.57 5.46
CA ILE A 57 -19.22 -8.86 6.72
C ILE A 57 -20.20 -7.67 6.67
N PRO A 58 -21.32 -7.72 7.42
CA PRO A 58 -22.34 -6.70 7.36
C PRO A 58 -21.89 -5.41 8.06
N ALA A 59 -22.54 -4.29 7.80
CA ALA A 59 -22.39 -3.12 8.65
C ALA A 59 -23.06 -3.38 10.01
N LEU A 60 -22.46 -2.88 11.09
CA LEU A 60 -23.04 -2.96 12.43
C LEU A 60 -23.51 -1.57 12.87
N ASP A 61 -24.68 -1.52 13.51
CA ASP A 61 -25.21 -0.28 14.09
C ASP A 61 -24.50 0.08 15.40
N ASN A 62 -24.68 1.33 15.85
CA ASN A 62 -24.16 1.84 17.13
C ASN A 62 -22.64 1.66 17.30
N ASP A 63 -21.89 1.93 16.22
CA ASP A 63 -20.43 1.83 16.17
C ASP A 63 -19.90 0.42 16.51
N GLY A 64 -20.69 -0.62 16.20
CA GLY A 64 -20.31 -2.01 16.40
C GLY A 64 -19.10 -2.43 15.57
N VAL A 65 -18.27 -3.32 16.14
CA VAL A 65 -16.99 -3.75 15.56
C VAL A 65 -16.97 -5.24 15.27
N HIS A 66 -16.34 -5.62 14.15
CA HIS A 66 -15.97 -6.98 13.83
C HIS A 66 -14.56 -7.30 14.34
N VAL A 67 -14.44 -8.06 15.42
CA VAL A 67 -13.17 -8.38 16.06
C VAL A 67 -12.71 -9.79 15.68
N PHE A 68 -11.56 -9.90 15.02
CA PHE A 68 -10.96 -11.16 14.60
C PHE A 68 -9.79 -11.59 15.50
N GLU A 69 -9.85 -12.83 16.00
CA GLU A 69 -8.78 -13.46 16.77
C GLU A 69 -7.64 -14.03 15.91
N GLY A 70 -7.82 -14.04 14.59
CA GLY A 70 -6.89 -14.62 13.63
C GLY A 70 -7.02 -14.01 12.23
N ALA A 71 -6.10 -14.41 11.35
CA ALA A 71 -6.03 -13.96 9.96
C ALA A 71 -7.24 -14.42 9.11
N LEU A 72 -7.57 -13.64 8.08
CA LEU A 72 -8.62 -13.92 7.10
C LEU A 72 -8.00 -14.34 5.77
N PHE A 73 -7.88 -15.64 5.54
CA PHE A 73 -7.32 -16.18 4.31
C PHE A 73 -8.45 -16.61 3.37
N ILE A 74 -8.69 -15.81 2.32
CA ILE A 74 -9.79 -15.97 1.37
C ILE A 74 -9.28 -16.70 0.12
N GLY A 75 -9.94 -17.78 -0.27
CA GLY A 75 -9.52 -18.65 -1.38
C GLY A 75 -8.45 -19.68 -1.02
N ASP A 76 -8.16 -20.60 -1.94
CA ASP A 76 -7.06 -21.56 -1.82
C ASP A 76 -5.74 -20.92 -2.26
N ASP A 77 -4.68 -21.09 -1.46
CA ASP A 77 -3.32 -20.83 -1.90
C ASP A 77 -2.80 -22.01 -2.72
N VAL A 78 -2.70 -21.81 -4.03
CA VAL A 78 -2.36 -22.87 -4.96
C VAL A 78 -0.90 -22.81 -5.37
N ASP A 79 -0.13 -23.85 -5.08
CA ASP A 79 1.16 -24.12 -5.74
C ASP A 79 0.92 -24.90 -7.04
N THR A 80 0.91 -24.20 -8.17
CA THR A 80 0.67 -24.79 -9.50
C THR A 80 1.76 -25.78 -9.94
N SER A 81 2.94 -25.80 -9.29
CA SER A 81 4.01 -26.76 -9.59
C SER A 81 3.65 -28.19 -9.18
N THR A 82 2.68 -28.33 -8.27
CA THR A 82 2.13 -29.62 -7.83
C THR A 82 1.12 -30.22 -8.82
N GLY A 83 0.76 -29.49 -9.87
CA GLY A 83 -0.30 -29.84 -10.81
C GLY A 83 -1.70 -29.40 -10.35
N ALA A 84 -1.80 -28.67 -9.24
CA ALA A 84 -3.01 -27.98 -8.84
C ALA A 84 -3.32 -26.79 -9.77
N VAL A 85 -4.59 -26.42 -9.87
CA VAL A 85 -5.07 -25.37 -10.77
C VAL A 85 -5.74 -24.29 -9.92
N ILE A 86 -5.42 -23.03 -10.22
CA ILE A 86 -6.06 -21.86 -9.60
C ILE A 86 -7.52 -21.82 -10.06
N ASP A 87 -8.45 -21.76 -9.11
CA ASP A 87 -9.86 -21.54 -9.41
C ASP A 87 -10.06 -20.07 -9.79
N SER A 88 -10.46 -19.82 -11.04
CA SER A 88 -10.71 -18.44 -11.51
C SER A 88 -12.01 -17.86 -10.99
N ASP A 89 -12.92 -18.70 -10.47
CA ASP A 89 -14.22 -18.31 -9.92
C ASP A 89 -14.24 -18.52 -8.39
N GLY A 90 -13.11 -18.21 -7.74
CA GLY A 90 -12.91 -18.37 -6.30
C GLY A 90 -13.85 -17.51 -5.44
N PRO A 91 -13.80 -17.69 -4.12
CA PRO A 91 -14.71 -17.02 -3.19
C PRO A 91 -14.53 -15.51 -3.17
N THR A 92 -15.57 -14.82 -2.74
CA THR A 92 -15.58 -13.37 -2.52
C THR A 92 -15.79 -13.05 -1.05
N LEU A 93 -14.87 -12.27 -0.48
CA LEU A 93 -15.09 -11.56 0.77
C LEU A 93 -15.79 -10.23 0.46
N SER A 94 -17.06 -10.09 0.81
CA SER A 94 -17.78 -8.81 0.68
C SER A 94 -17.87 -8.10 2.03
N ILE A 95 -17.66 -6.79 2.03
CA ILE A 95 -17.71 -5.96 3.25
C ILE A 95 -18.63 -4.77 2.97
N GLU A 96 -19.67 -4.63 3.79
CA GLU A 96 -20.62 -3.53 3.65
C GLU A 96 -20.04 -2.19 4.13
N ALA A 97 -20.48 -1.10 3.49
CA ALA A 97 -20.06 0.26 3.84
C ALA A 97 -20.30 0.59 5.31
N GLY A 98 -19.31 1.21 5.96
CA GLY A 98 -19.36 1.59 7.38
C GLY A 98 -18.92 0.49 8.34
N ALA A 99 -18.59 -0.71 7.87
CA ALA A 99 -18.05 -1.76 8.74
C ALA A 99 -16.68 -1.36 9.32
N THR A 100 -16.49 -1.59 10.62
CA THR A 100 -15.19 -1.51 11.30
C THR A 100 -14.71 -2.92 11.63
N ILE A 101 -13.49 -3.25 11.19
CA ILE A 101 -12.87 -4.56 11.30
C ILE A 101 -11.58 -4.40 12.10
N ALA A 102 -11.47 -5.12 13.21
CA ALA A 102 -10.33 -5.05 14.11
C ALA A 102 -9.66 -6.42 14.28
N PHE A 103 -8.34 -6.42 14.35
CA PHE A 103 -7.54 -7.61 14.61
C PHE A 103 -6.87 -7.53 15.98
N THR A 104 -6.72 -8.69 16.62
CA THR A 104 -6.22 -8.79 18.00
C THR A 104 -4.74 -9.19 18.09
N LYS A 105 -4.10 -9.52 16.97
CA LYS A 105 -2.74 -10.03 16.94
C LYS A 105 -1.91 -9.44 15.79
N PRO A 106 -0.63 -9.13 16.03
CA PRO A 106 0.28 -8.61 15.02
C PRO A 106 0.37 -9.46 13.75
N GLU A 107 0.41 -10.79 13.89
CA GLU A 107 0.54 -11.71 12.74
C GLU A 107 -0.78 -11.96 11.97
N SER A 108 -1.89 -11.32 12.36
CA SER A 108 -3.18 -11.49 11.69
C SER A 108 -3.35 -10.46 10.58
N PHE A 109 -3.58 -10.93 9.36
CA PHE A 109 -3.78 -10.11 8.17
C PHE A 109 -4.88 -10.69 7.28
N ILE A 110 -5.32 -9.91 6.29
CA ILE A 110 -6.23 -10.38 5.26
C ILE A 110 -5.40 -10.82 4.05
N ARG A 111 -5.58 -12.05 3.59
CA ARG A 111 -4.94 -12.56 2.37
C ARG A 111 -6.00 -12.99 1.36
N VAL A 112 -6.08 -12.28 0.24
CA VAL A 112 -6.89 -12.68 -0.92
C VAL A 112 -5.99 -13.49 -1.86
N ALA A 113 -6.22 -14.80 -1.96
CA ALA A 113 -5.45 -15.68 -2.84
C ALA A 113 -5.80 -15.45 -4.32
N ARG A 114 -4.94 -15.96 -5.21
CA ARG A 114 -5.19 -15.93 -6.66
C ARG A 114 -6.54 -16.54 -7.00
N GLY A 115 -7.34 -15.80 -7.76
CA GLY A 115 -8.69 -16.22 -8.19
C GLY A 115 -9.79 -15.98 -7.16
N ALA A 116 -9.46 -15.64 -5.91
CA ALA A 116 -10.40 -15.10 -4.94
C ALA A 116 -10.56 -13.58 -5.11
N ASN A 117 -11.60 -13.03 -4.50
CA ASN A 117 -11.96 -11.62 -4.63
C ASN A 117 -12.25 -10.97 -3.28
N ILE A 118 -12.01 -9.66 -3.20
CA ILE A 118 -12.51 -8.79 -2.13
C ILE A 118 -13.39 -7.69 -2.71
N GLU A 119 -14.59 -7.53 -2.15
CA GLU A 119 -15.55 -6.48 -2.50
C GLU A 119 -15.80 -5.62 -1.26
N ALA A 120 -14.89 -4.69 -1.00
CA ALA A 120 -14.95 -3.74 0.10
C ALA A 120 -15.25 -2.35 -0.45
N ILE A 121 -16.54 -2.01 -0.49
CA ILE A 121 -17.06 -0.81 -1.13
C ILE A 121 -17.70 0.07 -0.05
N GLY A 122 -16.91 0.95 0.55
CA GLY A 122 -17.38 1.99 1.46
C GLY A 122 -18.02 3.17 0.73
N GLU A 123 -18.48 4.13 1.52
CA GLU A 123 -19.00 5.42 1.06
C GLU A 123 -18.20 6.56 1.71
N VAL A 124 -18.25 7.77 1.14
CA VAL A 124 -17.52 8.94 1.67
C VAL A 124 -17.85 9.22 3.14
N ASP A 125 -19.11 9.04 3.54
CA ASP A 125 -19.61 9.22 4.91
C ASP A 125 -19.68 7.92 5.72
N LYS A 126 -19.39 6.77 5.09
CA LYS A 126 -19.35 5.45 5.71
C LYS A 126 -18.18 4.63 5.15
N PRO A 127 -16.93 5.06 5.38
CA PRO A 127 -15.78 4.29 4.94
C PRO A 127 -15.76 2.94 5.66
N ILE A 128 -15.16 1.93 5.03
CA ILE A 128 -14.79 0.69 5.72
C ILE A 128 -13.46 0.93 6.42
N VAL A 129 -13.36 0.55 7.70
CA VAL A 129 -12.16 0.76 8.51
C VAL A 129 -11.56 -0.59 8.91
N PHE A 130 -10.28 -0.80 8.62
CA PHE A 130 -9.46 -1.90 9.13
C PHE A 130 -8.47 -1.36 10.15
N THR A 131 -8.42 -1.94 11.35
CA THR A 131 -7.64 -1.37 12.46
C THR A 131 -7.20 -2.39 13.52
N SER A 132 -6.44 -1.90 14.51
CA SER A 132 -6.07 -2.60 15.74
C SER A 132 -7.24 -2.67 16.71
N ILE A 133 -7.38 -3.80 17.43
CA ILE A 133 -8.33 -3.88 18.54
C ILE A 133 -8.10 -2.79 19.61
N LYS A 134 -6.86 -2.35 19.81
CA LYS A 134 -6.50 -1.34 20.81
C LYS A 134 -7.02 0.07 20.48
N GLU A 135 -7.51 0.29 19.26
CA GLU A 135 -8.20 1.53 18.91
C GLU A 135 -9.67 1.52 19.37
N VAL A 136 -10.29 0.34 19.42
CA VAL A 136 -11.75 0.18 19.46
C VAL A 136 -12.25 -0.70 20.62
N ASP A 137 -11.35 -1.10 21.53
CA ASP A 137 -11.68 -1.92 22.71
C ASP A 137 -12.37 -1.14 23.84
N GLY A 138 -12.34 0.20 23.78
CA GLY A 138 -12.89 1.07 24.82
C GLY A 138 -12.08 1.07 26.13
N ASP A 139 -10.84 0.60 26.10
CA ASP A 139 -9.92 0.59 27.24
C ASP A 139 -8.91 1.74 27.11
N ASP A 140 -9.12 2.82 27.87
CA ASP A 140 -8.22 3.99 27.91
C ASP A 140 -6.77 3.65 28.35
N SER A 141 -6.49 2.43 28.80
CA SER A 141 -5.14 1.95 29.14
C SER A 141 -4.40 1.28 27.97
N THR A 142 -5.08 0.98 26.86
CA THR A 142 -4.46 0.52 25.62
C THR A 142 -4.27 1.70 24.66
N THR A 143 -3.37 1.53 23.70
CA THR A 143 -3.15 2.53 22.64
C THR A 143 -2.77 1.77 21.39
N ALA A 144 -3.46 2.03 20.29
CA ALA A 144 -3.11 1.45 18.99
C ALA A 144 -1.73 1.93 18.56
N GLN A 145 -0.91 1.01 18.08
CA GLN A 145 0.44 1.26 17.61
C GLN A 145 0.60 0.67 16.22
N ILE A 146 1.51 1.23 15.44
CA ILE A 146 1.99 0.59 14.22
C ILE A 146 2.41 -0.86 14.56
N GLY A 147 2.16 -1.84 13.69
CA GLY A 147 2.56 -3.22 14.00
C GLY A 147 1.51 -4.05 14.72
N ASP A 148 0.33 -3.49 14.99
CA ASP A 148 -0.69 -4.17 15.79
C ASP A 148 -1.41 -5.30 15.05
N TRP A 149 -1.37 -5.29 13.71
CA TRP A 149 -1.87 -6.34 12.81
C TRP A 149 -1.23 -6.24 11.41
N GLY A 150 -1.27 -7.29 10.61
CA GLY A 150 -0.44 -7.42 9.41
C GLY A 150 -0.99 -6.86 8.10
N GLY A 151 -2.07 -6.07 8.11
CA GLY A 151 -2.56 -5.39 6.90
C GLY A 151 -3.37 -6.25 5.91
N VAL A 152 -3.45 -5.77 4.66
CA VAL A 152 -4.22 -6.39 3.58
C VAL A 152 -3.31 -6.80 2.43
N GLN A 153 -3.29 -8.07 2.08
CA GLN A 153 -2.50 -8.65 0.99
C GLN A 153 -3.42 -9.21 -0.09
N VAL A 154 -3.20 -8.80 -1.34
CA VAL A 154 -3.96 -9.27 -2.51
C VAL A 154 -3.02 -9.91 -3.52
N ASN A 155 -3.20 -11.22 -3.74
CA ASN A 155 -2.41 -12.00 -4.69
C ASN A 155 -3.15 -12.14 -6.02
N GLY A 156 -2.71 -11.39 -7.01
CA GLY A 156 -3.23 -11.40 -8.37
C GLY A 156 -2.55 -12.40 -9.30
N ARG A 157 -3.03 -12.41 -10.55
CA ARG A 157 -2.55 -13.28 -11.63
C ARG A 157 -1.86 -12.50 -12.75
N GLY A 158 -1.49 -11.25 -12.49
CA GLY A 158 -0.74 -10.41 -13.40
C GLY A 158 0.72 -10.84 -13.56
N HIS A 159 1.44 -10.07 -14.36
CA HIS A 159 2.85 -10.29 -14.62
C HIS A 159 3.72 -9.76 -13.48
N SER A 160 4.74 -10.50 -13.08
CA SER A 160 5.85 -10.02 -12.24
C SER A 160 7.17 -10.43 -12.90
N ILE A 161 8.20 -9.61 -12.72
CA ILE A 161 9.55 -9.88 -13.24
C ILE A 161 10.12 -11.18 -12.69
N ARG A 162 9.62 -11.69 -11.56
CA ARG A 162 10.05 -12.98 -11.04
C ARG A 162 9.59 -14.15 -11.92
N CYS A 163 8.62 -13.96 -12.84
CA CYS A 163 8.11 -15.04 -13.70
C CYS A 163 8.75 -15.05 -15.10
N THR A 164 9.10 -16.24 -15.59
CA THR A 164 9.47 -16.43 -16.99
C THR A 164 8.25 -16.39 -17.90
N ALA A 165 8.44 -15.94 -19.14
CA ALA A 165 7.38 -15.92 -20.16
C ALA A 165 6.82 -17.34 -20.44
N ALA A 166 7.68 -18.37 -20.36
CA ALA A 166 7.27 -19.76 -20.57
C ALA A 166 6.42 -20.31 -19.41
N ALA A 167 6.74 -19.95 -18.16
CA ALA A 167 5.94 -20.32 -16.99
C ALA A 167 4.61 -19.57 -16.98
N ALA A 168 4.63 -18.27 -17.27
CA ALA A 168 3.42 -17.47 -17.40
C ALA A 168 2.47 -18.05 -18.48
N ALA A 169 2.97 -18.40 -19.67
CA ALA A 169 2.15 -18.99 -20.73
C ALA A 169 1.45 -20.32 -20.35
N GLN A 170 1.85 -20.95 -19.24
CA GLN A 170 1.28 -22.18 -18.69
C GLN A 170 0.54 -21.95 -17.36
N ASP A 171 0.36 -20.70 -16.93
CA ASP A 171 -0.18 -20.32 -15.62
C ASP A 171 0.57 -20.96 -14.44
N MET A 172 1.90 -21.08 -14.58
CA MET A 172 2.80 -21.73 -13.61
C MET A 172 3.69 -20.78 -12.83
N CYS A 173 3.36 -19.49 -12.77
CA CYS A 173 4.08 -18.55 -11.88
C CYS A 173 3.71 -18.85 -10.42
N ASN A 174 4.66 -19.04 -9.51
CA ASN A 174 4.41 -19.26 -8.07
C ASN A 174 5.44 -18.47 -7.26
N HIS A 175 5.33 -17.15 -7.24
CA HIS A 175 6.22 -16.32 -6.43
C HIS A 175 5.71 -16.31 -5.00
N ALA A 176 6.60 -16.57 -4.05
CA ALA A 176 6.26 -16.49 -2.65
C ALA A 176 6.07 -15.01 -2.28
N ALA A 177 4.88 -14.68 -1.80
CA ALA A 177 4.59 -13.42 -1.13
C ALA A 177 5.21 -13.42 0.28
N GLU A 178 5.40 -12.22 0.79
CA GLU A 178 5.89 -11.97 2.15
C GLU A 178 4.89 -12.40 3.23
N GLY A 179 5.42 -12.56 4.44
CA GLY A 179 4.67 -13.01 5.62
C GLY A 179 4.46 -14.52 5.64
N ILE A 180 3.22 -14.97 5.79
CA ILE A 180 2.91 -16.40 5.68
C ILE A 180 2.88 -16.75 4.20
N VAL A 181 3.87 -17.55 3.78
CA VAL A 181 4.09 -17.94 2.38
C VAL A 181 2.77 -18.29 1.70
N SER A 182 2.47 -17.50 0.68
CA SER A 182 1.40 -17.73 -0.29
C SER A 182 1.91 -17.33 -1.67
N TYR A 183 1.21 -17.74 -2.73
CA TYR A 183 1.70 -17.57 -4.09
C TYR A 183 0.94 -16.55 -4.92
N TYR A 184 1.68 -15.73 -5.66
CA TYR A 184 1.14 -14.76 -6.62
C TYR A 184 1.79 -14.89 -8.02
N GLY A 185 1.24 -14.12 -8.96
CA GLY A 185 1.71 -14.04 -10.34
C GLY A 185 0.94 -14.98 -11.29
N GLY A 186 1.01 -14.66 -12.57
CA GLY A 186 0.37 -15.39 -13.65
C GLY A 186 0.63 -14.72 -15.00
N ASN A 187 -0.33 -14.84 -15.91
CA ASN A 187 -0.23 -14.30 -17.27
C ASN A 187 -1.39 -13.38 -17.67
N ASP A 188 -2.12 -12.87 -16.69
CA ASP A 188 -3.31 -12.06 -16.90
C ASP A 188 -3.11 -10.64 -16.34
N PRO A 189 -2.51 -9.71 -17.11
CA PRO A 189 -2.40 -8.32 -16.67
C PRO A 189 -3.76 -7.61 -16.54
N GLN A 190 -4.86 -8.23 -16.97
CA GLN A 190 -6.22 -7.71 -16.79
C GLN A 190 -6.99 -8.44 -15.67
N ASP A 191 -6.32 -9.26 -14.86
CA ASP A 191 -6.96 -9.91 -13.71
C ASP A 191 -7.66 -8.87 -12.81
N SER A 192 -8.77 -9.31 -12.23
CA SER A 192 -9.50 -8.57 -11.23
C SER A 192 -9.58 -9.43 -9.97
N SER A 193 -9.04 -8.89 -8.89
CA SER A 193 -9.13 -9.42 -7.52
C SER A 193 -10.22 -8.68 -6.70
N GLY A 194 -11.03 -7.84 -7.36
CA GLY A 194 -12.19 -7.16 -6.80
C GLY A 194 -12.02 -5.63 -6.66
N ILE A 195 -12.65 -5.06 -5.63
CA ILE A 195 -12.77 -3.63 -5.40
C ILE A 195 -12.43 -3.28 -3.94
N LEU A 196 -11.48 -2.36 -3.78
CA LEU A 196 -11.18 -1.65 -2.53
C LEU A 196 -11.50 -0.18 -2.76
N LYS A 197 -12.61 0.29 -2.19
CA LYS A 197 -13.07 1.66 -2.38
C LYS A 197 -13.58 2.33 -1.11
N HIS A 198 -13.16 3.58 -0.85
CA HIS A 198 -13.48 4.31 0.38
C HIS A 198 -13.14 3.49 1.63
N ILE A 199 -11.86 3.13 1.73
CA ILE A 199 -11.34 2.32 2.83
C ILE A 199 -10.27 3.09 3.62
N VAL A 200 -10.19 2.80 4.91
CA VAL A 200 -9.13 3.29 5.79
C VAL A 200 -8.45 2.08 6.42
N ILE A 201 -7.13 1.99 6.28
CA ILE A 201 -6.28 0.95 6.87
C ILE A 201 -5.40 1.64 7.91
N LYS A 202 -5.47 1.21 9.16
CA LYS A 202 -4.77 1.86 10.27
C LYS A 202 -3.93 0.88 11.07
N TYR A 203 -2.77 1.31 11.57
CA TYR A 203 -1.98 0.53 12.55
C TYR A 203 -1.51 -0.84 12.02
N ALA A 204 -1.47 -0.96 10.69
CA ALA A 204 -1.17 -2.19 9.97
C ALA A 204 0.35 -2.43 9.84
N GLY A 205 0.70 -3.52 9.17
CA GLY A 205 2.04 -4.01 8.98
C GLY A 205 2.58 -4.79 10.19
N PHE A 206 3.58 -5.64 9.97
CA PHE A 206 4.21 -6.43 11.02
C PHE A 206 5.48 -7.10 10.51
N GLY A 207 6.60 -6.96 11.23
CA GLY A 207 7.83 -7.66 10.89
C GLY A 207 7.71 -9.17 11.13
N VAL A 208 7.99 -9.97 10.10
CA VAL A 208 8.12 -11.43 10.17
C VAL A 208 9.61 -11.79 10.00
N GLU A 209 10.08 -12.95 10.46
CA GLU A 209 11.51 -13.30 10.33
C GLU A 209 11.95 -13.39 8.86
N GLY A 210 12.55 -12.30 8.35
CA GLY A 210 13.17 -12.21 7.03
C GLY A 210 12.37 -11.46 5.96
N ASP A 211 11.10 -11.11 6.21
CA ASP A 211 10.20 -10.33 5.34
C ASP A 211 9.21 -9.52 6.21
N GLU A 212 8.68 -8.42 5.72
CA GLU A 212 7.78 -7.54 6.48
C GLU A 212 6.38 -7.44 5.82
N LEU A 213 5.33 -7.24 6.63
CA LEU A 213 3.98 -7.01 6.14
C LEU A 213 3.69 -5.52 6.07
N ASN A 214 2.96 -5.10 5.04
CA ASN A 214 2.64 -3.69 4.74
C ASN A 214 1.22 -3.29 5.14
N GLY A 215 0.87 -2.01 4.93
CA GLY A 215 -0.51 -1.56 5.03
C GLY A 215 -1.41 -2.23 3.99
N LEU A 216 -1.04 -2.10 2.71
CA LEU A 216 -1.69 -2.75 1.58
C LEU A 216 -0.65 -3.31 0.61
N THR A 217 -0.53 -4.64 0.55
CA THR A 217 0.36 -5.35 -0.38
C THR A 217 -0.41 -5.78 -1.63
N LEU A 218 0.09 -5.41 -2.81
CA LEU A 218 -0.51 -5.70 -4.11
C LEU A 218 0.44 -6.56 -4.96
N ASN A 219 0.27 -7.87 -4.85
CA ASN A 219 1.13 -8.87 -5.47
C ASN A 219 0.64 -9.25 -6.87
N ALA A 220 1.31 -8.76 -7.91
CA ALA A 220 0.99 -8.93 -9.32
C ALA A 220 -0.51 -8.70 -9.65
N VAL A 221 -1.13 -7.72 -9.00
CA VAL A 221 -2.55 -7.42 -9.18
C VAL A 221 -2.81 -6.82 -10.56
N GLY A 222 -3.77 -7.38 -11.29
CA GLY A 222 -4.15 -6.92 -12.62
C GLY A 222 -4.91 -5.58 -12.64
N SER A 223 -4.96 -5.00 -13.83
CA SER A 223 -5.64 -3.72 -14.11
C SER A 223 -7.17 -3.77 -14.02
N GLY A 224 -7.76 -4.96 -13.87
CA GLY A 224 -9.20 -5.15 -13.62
C GLY A 224 -9.61 -4.82 -12.19
N THR A 225 -8.67 -4.90 -11.23
CA THR A 225 -8.89 -4.56 -9.82
C THR A 225 -9.04 -3.06 -9.63
N THR A 226 -9.97 -2.63 -8.78
CA THR A 226 -10.17 -1.22 -8.45
C THR A 226 -9.60 -0.87 -7.08
N ILE A 227 -8.65 0.07 -7.04
CA ILE A 227 -8.12 0.68 -5.81
C ILE A 227 -8.39 2.20 -5.88
N ASP A 228 -9.42 2.67 -5.18
CA ASP A 228 -9.90 4.06 -5.29
C ASP A 228 -10.33 4.63 -3.92
N TYR A 229 -9.87 5.82 -3.53
CA TYR A 229 -10.15 6.38 -2.19
C TYR A 229 -9.69 5.46 -1.06
N VAL A 230 -8.38 5.22 -1.01
CA VAL A 230 -7.73 4.42 0.05
C VAL A 230 -6.88 5.33 0.92
N HIS A 231 -7.06 5.25 2.23
CA HIS A 231 -6.21 5.91 3.20
C HIS A 231 -5.48 4.87 4.04
N VAL A 232 -4.14 4.91 4.03
CA VAL A 232 -3.30 4.13 4.97
C VAL A 232 -2.69 5.07 6.01
N HIS A 233 -2.83 4.73 7.29
CA HIS A 233 -2.38 5.55 8.40
C HIS A 233 -1.61 4.74 9.44
N ASN A 234 -0.45 5.24 9.88
CA ASN A 234 0.32 4.65 10.97
C ASN A 234 0.61 3.16 10.71
N GLY A 235 1.20 2.83 9.56
CA GLY A 235 1.70 1.48 9.28
C GLY A 235 3.07 1.22 9.94
N PHE A 236 3.42 -0.04 10.22
CA PHE A 236 4.75 -0.42 10.70
C PHE A 236 5.81 -0.30 9.62
N ASP A 237 5.39 -0.59 8.40
CA ASP A 237 6.19 -0.67 7.19
C ASP A 237 5.56 0.23 6.12
N ASP A 238 5.64 -0.13 4.85
CA ASP A 238 5.06 0.63 3.74
C ASP A 238 3.56 0.86 3.86
N GLY A 239 3.11 2.00 3.34
CA GLY A 239 1.70 2.27 3.17
C GLY A 239 1.05 1.37 2.13
N ILE A 240 1.57 1.40 0.92
CA ILE A 240 1.19 0.51 -0.17
C ILE A 240 2.45 -0.02 -0.83
N GLU A 241 2.57 -1.33 -0.95
CA GLU A 241 3.67 -1.94 -1.69
C GLU A 241 3.15 -2.74 -2.88
N LEU A 242 3.77 -2.55 -4.04
CA LEU A 242 3.38 -3.20 -5.29
C LEU A 242 4.48 -4.10 -5.82
N PHE A 243 4.22 -5.40 -5.84
CA PHE A 243 5.11 -6.41 -6.42
C PHE A 243 4.61 -6.82 -7.81
N GLY A 244 4.97 -6.06 -8.84
CA GLY A 244 4.55 -6.33 -10.21
C GLY A 244 3.08 -5.97 -10.49
N GLY A 245 2.51 -6.53 -11.56
CA GLY A 245 1.13 -6.32 -11.96
C GLY A 245 0.91 -5.02 -12.75
N SER A 246 -0.35 -4.63 -12.87
CA SER A 246 -0.75 -3.41 -13.60
C SER A 246 -1.99 -2.73 -13.01
N VAL A 247 -2.32 -3.04 -11.75
CA VAL A 247 -3.37 -2.35 -11.00
C VAL A 247 -3.13 -0.84 -10.97
N ASN A 248 -4.22 -0.07 -11.03
CA ASN A 248 -4.17 1.38 -10.98
C ASN A 248 -4.56 1.87 -9.59
N LEU A 249 -3.89 2.92 -9.14
CA LEU A 249 -4.16 3.58 -7.87
C LEU A 249 -4.78 4.95 -8.13
N LYS A 250 -5.90 5.26 -7.45
CA LYS A 250 -6.55 6.56 -7.57
C LYS A 250 -7.04 7.10 -6.22
N HIS A 251 -6.86 8.39 -5.98
CA HIS A 251 -7.25 9.04 -4.71
C HIS A 251 -6.67 8.30 -3.49
N ILE A 252 -5.34 8.34 -3.37
CA ILE A 252 -4.64 7.66 -2.29
C ILE A 252 -4.16 8.69 -1.27
N VAL A 253 -4.32 8.37 0.02
CA VAL A 253 -3.72 9.12 1.12
C VAL A 253 -2.88 8.16 1.94
N ILE A 254 -1.65 8.55 2.25
CA ILE A 254 -0.77 7.80 3.13
C ILE A 254 -0.21 8.76 4.15
N THR A 255 -0.31 8.37 5.42
CA THR A 255 0.10 9.22 6.54
C THR A 255 0.87 8.42 7.56
N ASP A 256 2.10 8.86 7.84
CA ASP A 256 2.90 8.41 8.96
C ASP A 256 3.12 6.87 9.00
N THR A 257 3.42 6.26 7.84
CA THR A 257 3.86 4.86 7.74
C THR A 257 5.32 4.72 8.17
N GLY A 258 5.72 3.53 8.62
CA GLY A 258 7.01 3.31 9.29
C GLY A 258 8.20 3.33 8.34
N ASP A 259 7.98 2.85 7.12
CA ASP A 259 8.93 2.88 6.02
C ASP A 259 8.40 3.81 4.91
N ASP A 260 8.16 3.34 3.70
CA ASP A 260 7.79 4.20 2.58
C ASP A 260 6.28 4.49 2.51
N GLY A 261 5.94 5.55 1.78
CA GLY A 261 4.56 5.83 1.43
C GLY A 261 4.04 4.79 0.47
N ILE A 262 4.57 4.81 -0.75
CA ILE A 262 4.33 3.79 -1.77
C ILE A 262 5.66 3.28 -2.30
N ASP A 263 5.95 2.00 -2.15
CA ASP A 263 7.02 1.32 -2.87
C ASP A 263 6.45 0.47 -4.02
N TRP A 264 7.19 0.43 -5.12
CA TRP A 264 6.92 -0.50 -6.20
C TRP A 264 8.19 -1.21 -6.68
N ASP A 265 8.04 -2.51 -6.82
CA ASP A 265 9.04 -3.43 -7.31
C ASP A 265 8.45 -4.36 -8.39
N GLU A 266 9.28 -5.25 -8.89
CA GLU A 266 8.96 -6.43 -9.66
C GLU A 266 8.22 -6.21 -10.97
N GLY A 267 8.37 -5.03 -11.56
CA GLY A 267 7.84 -4.76 -12.87
C GLY A 267 6.40 -4.26 -12.89
N TRP A 268 5.96 -3.54 -11.86
CA TRP A 268 4.64 -2.89 -11.87
C TRP A 268 4.52 -1.90 -13.05
N LYS A 269 3.42 -2.00 -13.80
CA LYS A 269 3.12 -1.21 -15.02
C LYS A 269 1.80 -0.43 -14.91
N GLY A 270 1.38 -0.08 -13.70
CA GLY A 270 0.13 0.64 -13.47
C GLY A 270 0.23 2.16 -13.59
N TYR A 271 -0.90 2.80 -13.31
CA TYR A 271 -1.04 4.25 -13.22
C TYR A 271 -1.40 4.65 -11.79
N GLY A 272 -0.79 5.73 -11.29
CA GLY A 272 -1.16 6.39 -10.04
C GLY A 272 -1.67 7.80 -10.27
N GLN A 273 -2.81 8.19 -9.68
CA GLN A 273 -3.30 9.56 -9.80
C GLN A 273 -4.02 10.09 -8.56
N PHE A 274 -3.76 11.35 -8.20
CA PHE A 274 -4.29 12.01 -7.00
C PHE A 274 -3.81 11.32 -5.72
N ILE A 275 -2.52 11.49 -5.43
CA ILE A 275 -1.85 10.84 -4.30
C ILE A 275 -1.37 11.91 -3.33
N LEU A 276 -1.60 11.71 -2.04
CA LEU A 276 -1.01 12.47 -0.95
C LEU A 276 -0.22 11.51 -0.07
N VAL A 277 1.08 11.77 0.10
CA VAL A 277 1.88 11.13 1.14
C VAL A 277 2.34 12.19 2.11
N ARG A 278 2.14 11.95 3.41
CA ARG A 278 2.56 12.86 4.46
C ARG A 278 3.20 12.12 5.63
N SER A 279 4.42 12.49 5.96
CA SER A 279 5.20 11.88 7.04
C SER A 279 5.71 12.97 7.99
N ASN A 280 5.14 13.04 9.19
CA ASN A 280 5.57 13.96 10.26
C ASN A 280 6.07 13.21 11.50
N GLU A 281 5.63 11.96 11.71
CA GLU A 281 6.00 11.16 12.89
C GLU A 281 6.83 9.93 12.51
N TYR A 282 6.41 9.24 11.44
CA TYR A 282 7.10 8.07 10.89
C TYR A 282 7.22 8.21 9.36
N GLY A 283 8.27 7.63 8.79
CA GLY A 283 8.43 7.42 7.35
C GLY A 283 9.88 7.37 6.90
N ASN A 284 10.12 6.86 5.69
CA ASN A 284 11.42 6.80 5.05
C ASN A 284 11.44 7.62 3.75
N HIS A 285 10.67 7.28 2.73
CA HIS A 285 10.41 8.06 1.52
C HIS A 285 8.92 8.17 1.22
N GLY A 286 8.50 9.25 0.55
CA GLY A 286 7.13 9.35 0.07
C GLY A 286 6.82 8.34 -1.04
N PHE A 287 7.82 8.08 -1.87
CA PHE A 287 7.81 7.03 -2.89
C PHE A 287 9.15 6.32 -2.92
N GLU A 288 9.13 5.02 -3.10
CA GLU A 288 10.32 4.24 -3.38
C GLU A 288 10.12 3.41 -4.65
N THR A 289 11.23 3.08 -5.30
CA THR A 289 11.24 1.92 -6.17
C THR A 289 12.46 1.10 -5.93
N ASP A 290 12.19 -0.14 -5.55
CA ASP A 290 13.21 -1.16 -5.37
C ASP A 290 13.59 -1.87 -6.69
N GLY A 291 13.06 -1.37 -7.82
CA GLY A 291 13.56 -1.56 -9.18
C GLY A 291 13.37 -2.95 -9.78
N ALA A 292 14.48 -3.61 -10.14
CA ALA A 292 14.49 -4.99 -10.62
C ALA A 292 15.61 -5.77 -9.96
N LYS A 293 15.28 -6.96 -9.43
CA LYS A 293 16.24 -7.83 -8.75
C LYS A 293 17.20 -8.59 -9.69
N VAL A 294 17.14 -8.30 -11.00
CA VAL A 294 18.01 -8.88 -12.05
C VAL A 294 18.37 -7.78 -13.04
N ASP A 295 19.64 -7.70 -13.44
CA ASP A 295 20.10 -6.78 -14.48
C ASP A 295 19.26 -6.99 -15.76
N PRO A 296 18.51 -5.99 -16.23
CA PRO A 296 17.64 -6.11 -17.39
C PRO A 296 18.39 -6.36 -18.71
N LEU A 297 19.71 -6.17 -18.75
CA LEU A 297 20.55 -6.49 -19.91
C LEU A 297 21.12 -7.91 -19.87
N SER A 298 20.96 -8.62 -18.75
CA SER A 298 21.42 -10.00 -18.62
C SER A 298 20.63 -10.96 -19.53
N ALA A 299 21.19 -12.14 -19.79
CA ALA A 299 20.49 -13.19 -20.52
C ALA A 299 19.24 -13.68 -19.75
N ASP A 300 19.35 -13.76 -18.41
CA ASP A 300 18.26 -14.22 -17.55
C ASP A 300 17.04 -13.28 -17.62
N ALA A 301 17.27 -11.97 -17.79
CA ALA A 301 16.20 -10.98 -17.95
C ALA A 301 15.41 -11.11 -19.26
N GLN A 302 15.99 -11.70 -20.32
CA GLN A 302 15.35 -11.80 -21.64
C GLN A 302 14.20 -12.83 -21.67
N ASP A 303 14.21 -13.78 -20.74
CA ASP A 303 13.22 -14.85 -20.65
C ASP A 303 12.04 -14.49 -19.71
N LEU A 304 12.06 -13.30 -19.10
CA LEU A 304 11.04 -12.85 -18.15
C LEU A 304 9.77 -12.36 -18.86
N VAL A 305 8.61 -12.51 -18.21
CA VAL A 305 7.31 -12.14 -18.79
C VAL A 305 7.09 -10.62 -18.83
N THR A 306 7.79 -9.87 -17.98
CA THR A 306 7.78 -8.40 -17.93
C THR A 306 9.20 -7.87 -17.67
N THR A 307 9.32 -6.56 -17.60
CA THR A 307 10.57 -5.82 -17.36
C THR A 307 10.46 -4.99 -16.08
N VAL A 308 11.54 -4.31 -15.69
CA VAL A 308 11.63 -3.37 -14.54
C VAL A 308 10.40 -2.49 -14.39
N SER A 309 10.03 -2.08 -13.17
CA SER A 309 8.86 -1.23 -12.95
C SER A 309 8.91 0.04 -13.82
N ASN A 310 7.77 0.41 -14.40
CA ASN A 310 7.66 1.62 -15.22
C ASN A 310 6.24 2.23 -15.12
N PRO A 311 5.85 2.70 -13.94
CA PRO A 311 4.55 3.32 -13.76
C PRO A 311 4.51 4.73 -14.34
N THR A 312 3.30 5.25 -14.48
CA THR A 312 3.06 6.68 -14.67
C THR A 312 2.28 7.23 -13.48
N ILE A 313 2.86 8.21 -12.79
CA ILE A 313 2.25 8.86 -11.63
C ILE A 313 1.92 10.32 -11.98
N ALA A 314 0.70 10.75 -11.66
CA ALA A 314 0.25 12.11 -11.93
C ALA A 314 -0.49 12.75 -10.75
N ASN A 315 -0.26 14.04 -10.51
CA ASN A 315 -0.92 14.81 -9.45
C ASN A 315 -0.66 14.19 -8.07
N ALA A 316 0.60 14.14 -7.66
CA ALA A 316 0.98 13.64 -6.35
C ALA A 316 1.64 14.75 -5.51
N THR A 317 1.33 14.77 -4.22
CA THR A 317 1.95 15.67 -3.24
C THR A 317 2.60 14.83 -2.15
N VAL A 318 3.88 15.11 -1.87
CA VAL A 318 4.66 14.49 -0.80
C VAL A 318 5.08 15.58 0.16
N VAL A 319 4.69 15.45 1.43
CA VAL A 319 4.99 16.41 2.49
C VAL A 319 5.73 15.71 3.63
N THR A 320 6.99 16.06 3.83
CA THR A 320 7.84 15.40 4.84
C THR A 320 8.68 16.39 5.66
N THR A 321 9.24 15.92 6.77
CA THR A 321 10.11 16.75 7.64
C THR A 321 11.54 16.24 7.76
N GLY A 322 11.78 14.95 7.46
CA GLY A 322 13.05 14.31 7.09
C GLY A 322 14.17 14.13 8.12
N ASP A 323 14.07 14.52 9.39
CA ASP A 323 15.26 14.53 10.28
C ASP A 323 15.16 13.70 11.57
N GLN A 324 14.04 13.69 12.29
CA GLN A 324 13.86 12.89 13.52
C GLN A 324 12.39 12.51 13.73
N GLY A 325 12.07 11.23 13.57
CA GLY A 325 10.76 10.66 13.87
C GLY A 325 10.70 10.02 15.24
N ALA A 326 9.53 9.45 15.56
CA ALA A 326 9.38 8.65 16.75
C ALA A 326 10.20 7.35 16.64
N GLU A 327 10.61 6.82 17.79
CA GLU A 327 11.34 5.54 17.91
C GLU A 327 12.66 5.45 17.12
N GLY A 328 13.25 6.58 16.73
CA GLY A 328 14.49 6.63 15.95
C GLY A 328 14.30 6.40 14.45
N ARG A 329 13.05 6.36 13.97
CA ARG A 329 12.73 6.37 12.53
C ARG A 329 12.91 7.77 11.95
N ARG A 330 12.98 7.86 10.61
CA ARG A 330 12.92 9.14 9.90
C ARG A 330 11.47 9.66 9.87
N THR A 331 11.28 10.89 9.43
CA THR A 331 9.95 11.49 9.15
C THR A 331 9.78 11.72 7.64
N GLY A 332 10.31 10.80 6.84
CA GLY A 332 10.16 10.77 5.38
C GLY A 332 11.09 11.69 4.58
N ALA A 333 11.41 11.25 3.38
CA ALA A 333 12.08 11.95 2.29
C ALA A 333 11.12 12.03 1.10
N GLY A 334 11.56 12.61 -0.02
CA GLY A 334 10.68 12.75 -1.19
C GLY A 334 10.46 11.43 -1.94
N MET A 335 11.37 11.10 -2.84
CA MET A 335 11.29 9.87 -3.63
C MET A 335 12.68 9.29 -3.87
N GLU A 336 12.85 7.99 -3.66
CA GLU A 336 14.08 7.27 -4.00
C GLU A 336 13.82 6.34 -5.19
N MET A 337 14.74 6.32 -6.16
CA MET A 337 14.72 5.38 -7.27
C MET A 337 15.97 4.51 -7.30
N LYS A 338 15.77 3.18 -7.23
CA LYS A 338 16.84 2.18 -7.22
C LYS A 338 16.79 1.28 -8.46
N GLU A 339 17.86 0.49 -8.62
CA GLU A 339 17.90 -0.77 -9.37
C GLU A 339 17.19 -0.75 -10.73
N TRP A 340 17.67 0.07 -11.68
CA TRP A 340 17.12 0.14 -13.06
C TRP A 340 15.63 0.56 -13.15
N GLY A 341 15.03 1.06 -12.06
CA GLY A 341 13.67 1.56 -12.03
C GLY A 341 13.41 2.65 -13.08
N LYS A 342 12.16 2.73 -13.54
CA LYS A 342 11.68 3.73 -14.50
C LYS A 342 10.40 4.34 -13.97
N ALA A 343 10.10 5.58 -14.35
CA ALA A 343 8.84 6.22 -14.00
C ALA A 343 8.58 7.46 -14.85
N GLN A 344 7.33 7.69 -15.21
CA GLN A 344 6.90 8.95 -15.80
C GLN A 344 6.08 9.73 -14.77
N LEU A 345 6.55 10.92 -14.41
CA LEU A 345 6.09 11.67 -13.24
C LEU A 345 5.57 13.04 -13.66
N ALA A 346 4.29 13.33 -13.43
CA ALA A 346 3.65 14.57 -13.87
C ALA A 346 2.93 15.29 -12.74
N ASN A 347 3.07 16.61 -12.65
CA ASN A 347 2.43 17.42 -11.60
C ASN A 347 2.77 16.89 -10.20
N MET A 348 4.06 16.66 -9.96
CA MET A 348 4.56 16.23 -8.64
C MET A 348 4.90 17.46 -7.80
N LEU A 349 4.47 17.46 -6.54
CA LEU A 349 4.84 18.47 -5.57
C LEU A 349 5.55 17.80 -4.39
N PHE A 350 6.84 18.08 -4.22
CA PHE A 350 7.58 17.64 -3.03
C PHE A 350 7.83 18.85 -2.13
N VAL A 351 7.43 18.74 -0.86
CA VAL A 351 7.62 19.78 0.16
C VAL A 351 8.32 19.15 1.36
N ASN A 352 9.57 19.53 1.58
CA ASN A 352 10.40 18.91 2.62
C ASN A 352 11.28 19.95 3.31
N SER A 353 11.17 20.04 4.63
CA SER A 353 11.96 20.99 5.43
C SER A 353 13.42 20.57 5.62
N SER A 354 13.72 19.29 5.46
CA SER A 354 15.03 18.73 5.79
C SER A 354 16.11 19.18 4.81
N SER A 355 17.32 19.36 5.35
CA SER A 355 18.55 19.53 4.59
C SER A 355 19.59 18.45 4.91
N VAL A 356 19.21 17.38 5.60
CA VAL A 356 20.13 16.29 5.97
C VAL A 356 20.27 15.27 4.85
N ASP A 357 21.36 14.51 4.86
CA ASP A 357 21.60 13.44 3.88
C ASP A 357 20.64 12.25 4.09
N GLY A 358 20.20 11.67 2.97
CA GLY A 358 19.13 10.66 2.90
C GLY A 358 17.73 11.21 3.17
N ALA A 359 17.53 12.52 3.07
CA ALA A 359 16.24 13.16 3.31
C ALA A 359 15.88 14.18 2.22
N GLY A 360 16.53 14.12 1.07
CA GLY A 360 16.26 14.94 -0.10
C GLY A 360 14.90 14.66 -0.71
N CYS A 361 14.46 15.56 -1.59
CA CYS A 361 13.20 15.34 -2.32
C CYS A 361 13.31 14.31 -3.44
N PHE A 362 14.51 14.00 -3.91
CA PHE A 362 14.70 12.99 -4.93
C PHE A 362 16.08 12.36 -4.85
N ASP A 363 16.15 11.03 -4.89
CA ASP A 363 17.38 10.27 -4.97
C ASP A 363 17.35 9.34 -6.19
N LEU A 364 18.46 9.33 -6.94
CA LEU A 364 18.76 8.31 -7.94
C LEU A 364 19.82 7.38 -7.33
N TYR A 365 19.38 6.45 -6.50
CA TYR A 365 20.25 5.62 -5.69
C TYR A 365 20.92 4.53 -6.53
N ASN A 366 22.23 4.65 -6.73
CA ASN A 366 22.96 3.88 -7.72
C ASN A 366 24.03 2.91 -7.17
N GLU A 367 23.91 2.48 -5.91
CA GLU A 367 24.92 1.59 -5.33
C GLU A 367 24.96 0.23 -6.04
N LYS A 368 23.79 -0.36 -6.30
CA LYS A 368 23.67 -1.72 -6.84
C LYS A 368 23.76 -1.78 -8.37
N ASP A 369 23.08 -0.88 -9.08
CA ASP A 369 23.12 -0.82 -10.55
C ASP A 369 24.38 -0.13 -11.09
N GLN A 370 25.13 0.55 -10.20
CA GLN A 370 26.33 1.33 -10.49
C GLN A 370 26.13 2.37 -11.61
N SER A 371 24.89 2.70 -11.94
CA SER A 371 24.53 3.50 -13.11
C SER A 371 25.16 3.03 -14.41
N GLY A 372 25.17 1.71 -14.64
CA GLY A 372 25.53 1.15 -15.96
C GLY A 372 24.54 1.55 -17.07
N ASP A 373 24.67 0.95 -18.24
CA ASP A 373 23.92 1.33 -19.47
C ASP A 373 22.38 1.30 -19.32
N ALA A 374 21.84 0.61 -18.32
CA ALA A 374 20.41 0.55 -18.03
C ALA A 374 20.04 1.05 -16.62
N GLY A 375 21.00 1.50 -15.81
CA GLY A 375 20.77 1.92 -14.43
C GLY A 375 19.94 3.21 -14.34
N VAL A 376 19.57 3.62 -13.13
CA VAL A 376 18.65 4.75 -12.88
C VAL A 376 19.11 6.06 -13.54
N HIS A 377 20.41 6.36 -13.54
CA HIS A 377 20.94 7.54 -14.23
C HIS A 377 20.90 7.40 -15.77
N ALA A 378 21.12 6.20 -16.31
CA ALA A 378 20.95 5.97 -17.74
C ALA A 378 19.49 6.09 -18.16
N ASN A 379 18.56 5.56 -17.35
CA ASN A 379 17.12 5.71 -17.56
C ASN A 379 16.70 7.19 -17.51
N ALA A 380 17.19 7.96 -16.54
CA ALA A 380 16.99 9.40 -16.48
C ALA A 380 17.53 10.12 -17.72
N ASN A 381 18.76 9.81 -18.15
CA ASN A 381 19.38 10.39 -19.34
C ASN A 381 18.64 10.03 -20.65
N ASN A 382 18.02 8.84 -20.71
CA ASN A 382 17.27 8.36 -21.87
C ASN A 382 15.81 8.82 -21.89
N GLY A 383 15.32 9.46 -20.82
CA GLY A 383 13.93 9.92 -20.67
C GLY A 383 12.97 8.83 -20.16
N ASP A 384 13.48 7.68 -19.74
CA ASP A 384 12.71 6.61 -19.10
C ASP A 384 12.32 6.96 -17.65
N ILE A 385 13.10 7.83 -17.02
CA ILE A 385 12.69 8.59 -15.83
C ILE A 385 12.52 10.04 -16.26
N ALA A 386 11.35 10.63 -16.02
CA ALA A 386 11.09 12.01 -16.38
C ALA A 386 10.08 12.68 -15.46
N PHE A 387 10.34 13.95 -15.13
CA PHE A 387 9.40 14.86 -14.48
C PHE A 387 8.83 15.86 -15.48
N MET A 388 7.54 16.15 -15.36
CA MET A 388 6.85 17.21 -16.09
C MET A 388 5.99 18.05 -15.15
N SER A 389 6.06 19.37 -15.28
CA SER A 389 5.27 20.33 -14.49
C SER A 389 5.37 20.09 -12.98
N SER A 390 6.56 19.77 -12.49
CA SER A 390 6.78 19.36 -11.09
C SER A 390 7.57 20.41 -10.28
N ILE A 391 7.25 20.54 -9.00
CA ILE A 391 7.83 21.55 -8.10
C ILE A 391 8.48 20.86 -6.91
N PHE A 392 9.76 21.19 -6.67
CA PHE A 392 10.46 20.80 -5.45
C PHE A 392 10.66 22.04 -4.57
N ALA A 393 10.03 22.01 -3.40
CA ALA A 393 10.14 23.02 -2.35
C ALA A 393 10.86 22.41 -1.14
N CYS A 394 12.18 22.23 -1.28
CA CYS A 394 12.94 21.34 -0.41
C CYS A 394 14.16 22.04 0.21
N GLY A 395 14.50 21.65 1.44
CA GLY A 395 15.76 22.06 2.08
C GLY A 395 16.97 21.43 1.38
N LYS A 396 16.84 20.16 0.97
CA LYS A 396 17.73 19.45 0.04
C LYS A 396 16.90 18.88 -1.13
N ASN A 397 17.23 19.27 -2.36
CA ASN A 397 16.49 18.82 -3.54
C ASN A 397 16.87 17.40 -3.95
N PHE A 398 18.18 17.14 -4.03
CA PHE A 398 18.72 15.89 -4.54
C PHE A 398 19.76 15.31 -3.59
N GLU A 399 19.77 13.99 -3.44
CA GLU A 399 20.86 13.28 -2.76
C GLU A 399 22.12 13.20 -3.61
N ASP A 400 23.24 12.92 -2.96
CA ASP A 400 24.53 12.78 -3.62
C ASP A 400 24.61 11.43 -4.34
N VAL A 401 25.27 11.41 -5.49
CA VAL A 401 25.51 10.18 -6.23
C VAL A 401 26.52 9.30 -5.47
N ASN A 402 26.08 8.13 -5.01
CA ASN A 402 26.88 7.24 -4.17
C ASN A 402 28.05 6.58 -4.92
N THR A 403 27.85 6.22 -6.19
CA THR A 403 28.89 5.64 -7.06
C THR A 403 29.25 6.60 -8.20
N PRO A 404 30.55 6.93 -8.41
CA PRO A 404 30.95 7.87 -9.47
C PRO A 404 30.46 7.46 -10.86
N LEU A 405 29.81 8.38 -11.55
CA LEU A 405 29.35 8.18 -12.94
C LEU A 405 30.53 8.24 -13.92
N THR A 406 30.55 7.31 -14.88
CA THR A 406 31.62 7.20 -15.88
C THR A 406 31.08 7.31 -17.31
N ASP A 407 31.99 7.31 -18.28
CA ASP A 407 31.69 7.21 -19.70
C ASP A 407 30.63 8.20 -20.20
N SER A 408 29.53 7.72 -20.78
CA SER A 408 28.44 8.56 -21.31
C SER A 408 27.71 9.36 -20.22
N LEU A 409 27.79 8.94 -18.96
CA LEU A 409 27.14 9.58 -17.82
C LEU A 409 28.09 10.46 -16.99
N ALA A 410 29.37 10.56 -17.35
CA ALA A 410 30.37 11.32 -16.58
C ALA A 410 30.04 12.82 -16.42
N ASN A 411 29.14 13.36 -17.25
CA ASN A 411 28.66 14.75 -17.17
C ASN A 411 27.18 14.85 -16.81
N PHE A 412 26.55 13.77 -16.35
CA PHE A 412 25.17 13.83 -15.88
C PHE A 412 25.10 14.71 -14.63
N ASP A 413 24.21 15.69 -14.66
CA ASP A 413 23.94 16.61 -13.56
C ASP A 413 22.44 16.58 -13.28
N ILE A 414 22.06 16.03 -12.13
CA ILE A 414 20.66 15.79 -11.76
C ILE A 414 19.85 17.09 -11.70
N THR A 415 20.48 18.19 -11.30
CA THR A 415 19.82 19.51 -11.24
C THR A 415 19.48 20.02 -12.65
N SER A 416 20.44 19.97 -13.58
CA SER A 416 20.23 20.36 -14.97
C SER A 416 19.26 19.43 -15.69
N TRP A 417 19.30 18.13 -15.39
CA TRP A 417 18.34 17.15 -15.90
C TRP A 417 16.91 17.50 -15.48
N PHE A 418 16.67 17.70 -14.18
CA PHE A 418 15.34 18.03 -13.68
C PHE A 418 14.83 19.38 -14.20
N THR A 419 15.64 20.44 -14.08
CA THR A 419 15.26 21.81 -14.50
C THR A 419 15.19 21.99 -16.02
N GLY A 420 15.81 21.08 -16.79
CA GLY A 420 15.65 21.01 -18.24
C GLY A 420 14.33 20.37 -18.69
N GLY A 421 13.62 19.68 -17.79
CA GLY A 421 12.30 19.12 -18.05
C GLY A 421 11.21 20.19 -18.19
N GLU A 422 10.10 19.82 -18.83
CA GLU A 422 9.04 20.77 -19.17
C GLU A 422 8.36 21.33 -17.90
N ASN A 423 8.49 22.64 -17.67
CA ASN A 423 7.87 23.39 -16.57
C ASN A 423 8.23 22.89 -15.15
N ASN A 424 9.38 22.24 -14.98
CA ASN A 424 9.87 21.85 -13.66
C ASN A 424 10.51 23.04 -12.92
N GLN A 425 10.34 23.10 -11.59
CA GLN A 425 10.85 24.19 -10.77
C GLN A 425 11.48 23.70 -9.46
N LEU A 426 12.64 24.27 -9.12
CA LEU A 426 13.25 24.18 -7.80
C LEU A 426 13.04 25.53 -7.11
N ILE A 427 12.17 25.58 -6.10
CA ILE A 427 11.79 26.84 -5.44
C ILE A 427 12.44 27.00 -4.05
N GLY A 428 13.03 25.92 -3.54
CA GLY A 428 13.63 25.85 -2.20
C GLY A 428 12.60 25.89 -1.09
N PHE A 429 12.99 25.43 0.11
CA PHE A 429 12.13 25.48 1.29
C PHE A 429 12.42 26.73 2.13
N ALA A 430 11.36 27.35 2.67
CA ALA A 430 11.46 28.41 3.68
C ALA A 430 10.46 28.18 4.82
N ASP A 431 9.21 27.88 4.48
CA ASP A 431 8.13 27.51 5.40
C ASP A 431 7.10 26.68 4.64
N PHE A 432 6.41 25.75 5.32
CA PHE A 432 5.32 25.00 4.70
C PHE A 432 4.22 25.92 4.19
N ALA A 433 3.92 27.02 4.86
CA ALA A 433 2.89 27.99 4.48
C ALA A 433 3.19 28.73 3.16
N ASN A 434 4.43 28.67 2.65
CA ASN A 434 4.76 29.22 1.34
C ASN A 434 4.21 28.36 0.19
N VAL A 435 3.90 27.10 0.46
CA VAL A 435 3.52 26.11 -0.55
C VAL A 435 2.16 25.49 -0.25
N LEU A 436 1.86 25.30 1.03
CA LEU A 436 0.67 24.63 1.53
C LEU A 436 -0.29 25.63 2.17
N ALA A 437 -1.58 25.34 2.07
CA ALA A 437 -2.62 26.03 2.79
C ALA A 437 -2.60 25.68 4.29
N ALA A 438 -3.45 26.34 5.06
CA ALA A 438 -3.50 26.17 6.51
C ALA A 438 -3.95 24.77 6.97
N ASP A 439 -4.53 23.96 6.08
CA ASP A 439 -4.84 22.55 6.35
C ASP A 439 -3.60 21.63 6.29
N GLY A 440 -2.46 22.16 5.82
CA GLY A 440 -1.19 21.46 5.73
C GLY A 440 -1.13 20.38 4.64
N VAL A 441 -2.13 20.31 3.75
CA VAL A 441 -2.21 19.27 2.70
C VAL A 441 -2.64 19.82 1.34
N SER A 442 -3.50 20.84 1.32
CA SER A 442 -3.85 21.54 0.08
C SER A 442 -2.74 22.52 -0.29
N THR A 443 -2.58 22.83 -1.58
CA THR A 443 -1.66 23.88 -2.00
C THR A 443 -2.16 25.27 -1.59
N ALA A 444 -1.23 26.17 -1.28
CA ALA A 444 -1.53 27.57 -1.07
C ALA A 444 -2.12 28.19 -2.35
N ALA A 445 -3.00 29.19 -2.19
CA ALA A 445 -3.58 29.90 -3.33
C ALA A 445 -2.53 30.59 -4.21
N THR A 446 -1.35 30.86 -3.65
CA THR A 446 -0.15 31.31 -4.37
C THR A 446 1.04 30.64 -3.70
N ILE A 447 1.74 29.80 -4.46
CA ILE A 447 3.01 29.21 -4.03
C ILE A 447 4.09 30.28 -4.18
N THR A 448 5.02 30.35 -3.23
CA THR A 448 6.16 31.26 -3.30
C THR A 448 7.47 30.51 -3.08
N ASP A 449 8.54 30.99 -3.70
CA ASP A 449 9.89 30.49 -3.49
C ASP A 449 10.43 30.83 -2.09
N SER A 450 11.63 30.31 -1.78
CA SER A 450 12.31 30.57 -0.50
C SER A 450 12.63 32.05 -0.23
N GLN A 451 12.47 32.94 -1.22
CA GLN A 451 12.64 34.38 -1.09
C GLN A 451 11.31 35.15 -1.06
N GLY A 452 10.17 34.45 -1.14
CA GLY A 452 8.83 35.03 -1.15
C GLY A 452 8.35 35.53 -2.52
N THR A 453 8.98 35.10 -3.61
CA THR A 453 8.55 35.40 -4.99
C THR A 453 7.52 34.37 -5.44
N ALA A 454 6.39 34.83 -5.99
CA ALA A 454 5.30 33.99 -6.49
C ALA A 454 5.57 33.37 -7.86
#